data_AF-A0A518LQ82-F1
#
_entry.id   AF-A0A518LQ82-F1
#
_cell.length_a   1.000
_cell.length_b   1.000
_cell.length_c   1.000
_cell.angle_alpha   90.00
_cell.angle_beta   90.00
_cell.angle_gamma   90.00
#
_symmetry.space_group_name_H-M   'P 1'
#
loop_
_entity.id
_entity.type
_entity.pdbx_description
1 polymer ?
#
loop_
_entity_poly.entity_id
_entity_poly.type
_entity_poly.pdbx_seq_one_letter_code
_entity_poly.pdbx_strand_id
1 'polypeptide(L)' 'MRKTKDIKRKRKLAAIEYRKGNKTEAYKMYAEAKKEIDELRGRNKPAPAAAAAGEAEAKAE' A
#
# COMPACT_ATOMS: atom_id res chain seq x y z
N MET A 1 -3.68 14.48 -6.58
CA MET A 1 -4.11 13.07 -6.73
C MET A 1 -5.39 12.84 -5.93
N ARG A 2 -6.51 12.53 -6.59
CA ARG A 2 -7.82 12.36 -5.92
C ARG A 2 -7.79 11.17 -4.92
N LYS A 3 -7.21 10.04 -5.32
CA LYS A 3 -7.11 8.79 -4.51
C LYS A 3 -6.46 8.95 -3.14
N THR A 4 -5.43 9.79 -3.00
CA THR A 4 -4.74 9.99 -1.72
C THR A 4 -5.60 10.73 -0.68
N LYS A 5 -6.53 11.58 -1.14
CA LYS A 5 -7.50 12.25 -0.26
C LYS A 5 -8.55 11.25 0.25
N ASP A 6 -9.03 10.36 -0.61
CA ASP A 6 -9.98 9.32 -0.24
C ASP A 6 -9.41 8.33 0.79
N ILE A 7 -8.14 7.94 0.64
CA ILE A 7 -7.47 7.05 1.61
C ILE A 7 -7.28 7.74 2.96
N LYS A 8 -6.92 9.03 2.98
CA LYS A 8 -6.89 9.82 4.22
C LYS A 8 -8.28 9.89 4.89
N ARG A 9 -9.35 10.00 4.09
CA ARG A 9 -10.72 10.00 4.58
C ARG A 9 -11.10 8.66 5.20
N LYS A 10 -10.78 7.52 4.54
CA LYS A 10 -10.96 6.17 5.10
C LYS A 10 -10.21 5.98 6.42
N ARG A 11 -8.95 6.40 6.53
CA ARG A 11 -8.19 6.32 7.81
C ARG A 11 -8.82 7.15 8.93
N LYS A 12 -9.36 8.34 8.61
CA LYS A 12 -10.08 9.16 9.60
C LYS A 12 -11.37 8.50 10.06
N LEU A 13 -12.14 7.92 9.15
CA LEU A 13 -13.37 7.19 9.49
C LEU A 13 -13.07 5.96 10.34
N ALA A 14 -12.04 5.19 9.98
CA ALA A 14 -11.55 4.07 10.80
C ALA A 14 -11.16 4.53 12.22
N ALA A 15 -10.50 5.67 12.37
CA ALA A 15 -10.16 6.22 13.68
C ALA A 15 -11.39 6.64 14.51
N ILE A 16 -12.44 7.14 13.86
CA ILE A 16 -13.71 7.48 14.51
C ILE A 16 -14.42 6.20 14.96
N GLU A 17 -14.49 5.18 14.11
CA GLU A 17 -15.06 3.86 14.45
C GLU A 17 -14.30 3.21 15.62
N TYR A 18 -12.98 3.33 15.64
CA TYR A 18 -12.16 2.83 16.74
C TYR A 18 -12.54 3.50 18.07
N ARG A 19 -12.76 4.83 18.05
CA ARG A 19 -13.17 5.61 19.23
C ARG A 19 -14.60 5.31 19.66
N LYS A 20 -15.47 4.91 18.74
CA LYS A 20 -16.84 4.46 19.05
C LYS A 20 -16.89 3.07 19.71
N GLY A 21 -15.79 2.33 19.70
CA GLY A 21 -15.71 0.97 20.27
C GLY A 21 -15.74 -0.14 19.21
N ASN A 22 -16.01 0.18 17.93
CA ASN A 22 -15.98 -0.74 16.80
C ASN A 22 -14.53 -1.03 16.35
N LYS A 23 -13.70 -1.53 17.27
CA LYS A 23 -12.26 -1.72 17.04
C LYS A 23 -11.97 -2.69 15.90
N THR A 24 -12.80 -3.73 15.72
CA THR A 24 -12.63 -4.74 14.67
C THR A 24 -12.86 -4.17 13.28
N GLU A 25 -13.94 -3.43 13.07
CA GLU A 25 -14.24 -2.78 11.79
C GLU A 25 -13.25 -1.65 11.50
N ALA A 26 -12.88 -0.87 12.51
CA ALA A 26 -11.84 0.13 12.40
C ALA A 26 -10.51 -0.47 11.94
N TYR A 27 -10.10 -1.61 12.50
CA TYR A 27 -8.87 -2.29 12.10
C TYR A 27 -8.92 -2.77 10.65
N LYS A 28 -10.04 -3.36 10.22
CA LYS A 28 -10.25 -3.76 8.82
C LYS A 28 -10.13 -2.56 7.88
N MET A 29 -10.88 -1.48 8.14
CA MET A 29 -10.83 -0.27 7.32
C MET A 29 -9.43 0.37 7.28
N TYR A 30 -8.72 0.36 8.41
CA TYR A 30 -7.37 0.90 8.48
C TYR A 30 -6.36 0.05 7.70
N ALA A 31 -6.49 -1.28 7.74
CA ALA A 31 -5.66 -2.20 6.98
C ALA A 31 -5.86 -2.02 5.46
N GLU A 32 -7.11 -1.91 4.99
CA GLU A 32 -7.41 -1.64 3.58
C GLU A 32 -6.85 -0.29 3.13
N ALA A 33 -7.07 0.76 3.92
CA ALA A 33 -6.54 2.09 3.60
C ALA A 33 -5.00 2.11 3.60
N LYS A 34 -4.35 1.32 4.46
CA LYS A 34 -2.89 1.18 4.47
C LYS A 34 -2.41 0.48 3.20
N LYS A 35 -3.06 -0.60 2.77
CA LYS A 35 -2.73 -1.33 1.54
C LYS A 35 -2.88 -0.45 0.30
N GLU A 36 -3.97 0.29 0.17
CA GLU A 36 -4.16 1.24 -0.95
C GLU A 36 -3.07 2.33 -0.99
N ILE A 37 -2.65 2.84 0.17
CA ILE A 37 -1.57 3.84 0.25
C ILE A 37 -0.22 3.22 -0.13
N ASP A 38 0.01 1.97 0.26
CA ASP A 38 1.23 1.24 -0.03
C ASP A 38 1.32 0.92 -1.52
N GLU A 39 0.23 0.53 -2.17
CA GLU A 39 0.17 0.33 -3.63
C GLU A 39 0.38 1.65 -4.40
N LEU A 40 -0.22 2.75 -3.93
CA LEU A 40 0.02 4.08 -4.51
C LEU A 40 1.47 4.52 -4.33
N ARG A 41 2.05 4.28 -3.15
CA ARG A 41 3.47 4.58 -2.88
C ARG A 41 4.40 3.64 -3.63
N GLY A 42 4.05 2.37 -3.80
CA GLY A 42 4.81 1.34 -4.50
C GLY A 42 4.83 1.57 -6.01
N ARG A 43 3.69 1.98 -6.61
CA ARG A 43 3.66 2.49 -7.99
C ARG A 43 4.50 3.75 -8.18
N ASN A 44 4.65 4.55 -7.12
CA ASN A 44 5.40 5.80 -7.13
C ASN A 44 6.80 5.66 -6.54
N LYS A 45 7.18 4.46 -6.11
CA LYS A 45 8.55 4.11 -5.74
C LYS A 45 9.15 3.61 -7.03
N PRO A 46 10.19 4.23 -7.59
CA PRO A 46 10.90 3.61 -8.69
C PRO A 46 11.27 2.20 -8.19
N ALA A 47 10.77 1.18 -8.87
CA ALA A 47 11.19 -0.18 -8.61
C ALA A 47 12.73 -0.13 -8.62
N PRO A 48 13.43 -0.64 -7.60
CA PRO A 48 14.86 -0.87 -7.77
C PRO A 48 14.96 -1.77 -9.01
N ALA A 49 15.60 -1.26 -10.06
CA ALA A 49 15.90 -1.99 -11.28
C ALA A 49 16.88 -3.13 -10.96
N ALA A 50 16.40 -4.16 -10.27
CA ALA A 50 17.21 -5.24 -9.71
C ALA A 50 16.45 -6.58 -9.69
N ALA A 51 15.67 -6.84 -10.72
CA ALA A 51 15.16 -8.18 -11.01
C ALA A 51 14.99 -8.43 -12.52
N ALA A 52 15.78 -7.74 -13.36
CA ALA A 52 15.85 -7.96 -14.80
C ALA A 52 17.31 -7.84 -15.28
N ALA A 53 18.19 -8.62 -14.66
CA ALA A 53 19.55 -8.89 -15.16
C ALA A 53 20.02 -10.17 -14.45
N GLY A 54 19.55 -11.32 -14.92
CA GLY A 54 19.89 -12.63 -14.33
C GLY A 54 19.40 -13.83 -15.11
N GLU A 55 18.86 -13.65 -16.31
CA GLU A 55 18.58 -14.73 -17.26
C GLU A 55 18.97 -14.23 -18.65
N ALA A 56 20.27 -14.16 -18.91
CA ALA A 56 20.84 -14.12 -20.25
C ALA A 56 22.29 -14.62 -20.17
N GLU A 57 22.44 -15.88 -20.56
CA GLU A 57 23.60 -16.44 -21.27
C GLU A 57 25.01 -15.97 -20.89
N ALA A 58 25.76 -16.87 -20.26
CA ALA A 58 27.16 -17.05 -20.61
C ALA A 58 27.49 -18.55 -20.59
N LYS A 59 27.43 -19.18 -21.78
CA LYS A 59 28.31 -20.29 -22.12
C LYS A 59 29.75 -19.79 -22.01
N ALA A 60 30.59 -20.46 -21.22
CA ALA A 60 32.01 -20.75 -21.46
C ALA A 60 32.68 -21.15 -20.13
N GLU A 61 32.86 -22.44 -19.90
CA GLU A 61 34.18 -23.13 -19.95
C GLU A 61 33.97 -24.65 -19.80
#